data_AF-A0AAJ3U029-F1
#
_entry.id   AF-A0AAJ3U029-F1
#
_cell.length_a   1.000
_cell.length_b   1.000
_cell.length_c   1.000
_cell.angle_alpha   90.00
_cell.angle_beta   90.00
_cell.angle_gamma   90.00
#
_symmetry.space_group_name_H-M   'P 1'
#
loop_
_entity.id
_entity.type
_entity.pdbx_description
1 polymer ?
#
loop_
_entity_poly.entity_id
_entity_poly.type
_entity_poly.pdbx_seq_one_letter_code
_entity_poly.pdbx_strand_id
1 'polypeptide(L)'
;MTKPKSPGPEALYLSRQNEHTTQRRHVLAWLESLEAAGYSARSVEGYRERVLPFVTWCEERGLLYAPQISLAVLEAYQRHLRSYRKADGNTLAVGGQLNRLSAVKNFYRWLLKRHVILYSPAEMLTLPKEEKRLPAQVFSEQETRQVLGSLDTEKPLGLRNRAILEVLWSTGIRRMEVANLMLCDVDFTRGVVNVRQGKGKKDRVVPVGHVALEWVTRYLRDVRPRLAYRFDSGHLFITWHGKGL
;
A
#
# COMPACT_ATOMS: atom_id res chain seq x y z
N MET A 1 28.90 31.42 3.03
CA MET A 1 28.48 30.15 2.40
C MET A 1 29.68 29.22 2.37
N THR A 2 29.73 28.24 3.26
CA THR A 2 30.83 27.26 3.36
C THR A 2 30.77 26.29 2.18
N LYS A 3 31.84 26.23 1.37
CA LYS A 3 31.97 25.24 0.29
C LYS A 3 31.78 23.83 0.85
N PRO A 4 31.01 22.94 0.19
CA PRO A 4 30.91 21.55 0.62
C PRO A 4 32.29 20.90 0.61
N LYS A 5 32.61 20.18 1.69
CA LYS A 5 33.88 19.46 1.85
C LYS A 5 34.02 18.44 0.72
N SER A 6 35.17 18.45 0.03
CA SER A 6 35.49 17.45 -0.99
C SER A 6 35.39 16.04 -0.39
N PRO A 7 34.80 15.07 -1.11
CA PRO A 7 34.67 13.70 -0.61
C PRO A 7 36.05 13.11 -0.28
N GLY A 8 36.14 12.41 0.86
CA GLY A 8 37.36 11.77 1.30
C GLY A 8 37.78 10.59 0.39
N PRO A 9 39.04 10.12 0.49
CA PRO A 9 39.57 9.05 -0.34
C PRO A 9 38.76 7.73 -0.28
N GLU A 10 38.10 7.46 0.85
CA GLU A 10 37.20 6.32 1.03
C GLU A 10 35.92 6.43 0.19
N ALA A 11 35.36 7.64 0.05
CA ALA A 11 34.21 7.90 -0.82
C ALA A 11 34.57 7.78 -2.31
N LEU A 12 35.82 8.11 -2.68
CA LEU A 12 36.37 7.93 -4.02
C LEU A 12 36.75 6.46 -4.34
N TYR A 13 36.92 5.63 -3.30
CA TYR A 13 37.20 4.20 -3.45
C TYR A 13 35.90 3.39 -3.59
N LEU A 14 34.87 3.73 -2.79
CA LEU A 14 33.53 3.15 -2.88
C LEU A 14 32.78 3.56 -4.15
N SER A 15 33.04 4.75 -4.70
CA SER A 15 32.49 5.15 -6.01
C SER A 15 33.03 4.26 -7.13
N ARG A 16 34.33 3.92 -7.09
CA ARG A 16 34.99 3.10 -8.13
C ARG A 16 34.55 1.63 -8.14
N GLN A 17 34.19 1.04 -7.00
CA GLN A 17 33.62 -0.32 -7.00
C GLN A 17 32.16 -0.37 -7.46
N ASN A 18 31.43 0.75 -7.40
CA ASN A 18 30.04 0.85 -7.84
C ASN A 18 29.87 1.34 -9.29
N GLU A 19 30.95 1.72 -9.99
CA GLU A 19 30.92 2.27 -11.35
C GLU A 19 30.26 1.34 -12.39
N HIS A 20 30.17 0.04 -12.10
CA HIS A 20 29.56 -0.96 -13.01
C HIS A 20 28.25 -1.57 -12.48
N THR A 21 27.71 -1.07 -11.36
CA THR A 21 26.43 -1.59 -10.86
C THR A 21 25.27 -0.86 -11.52
N THR A 22 24.40 -1.63 -12.20
CA THR A 22 23.23 -1.05 -12.89
C THR A 22 22.19 -0.54 -11.90
N GLN A 23 21.36 0.40 -12.35
CA GLN A 23 20.21 0.91 -11.59
C GLN A 23 19.29 -0.23 -11.14
N ARG A 24 19.08 -1.25 -11.98
CA ARG A 24 18.28 -2.43 -11.65
C ARG A 24 18.83 -3.20 -10.46
N ARG A 25 20.14 -3.44 -10.43
CA ARG A 25 20.80 -4.12 -9.29
C ARG A 25 20.70 -3.29 -8.01
N HIS A 26 20.86 -1.97 -8.11
CA HIS A 26 20.63 -1.08 -6.98
C HIS A 26 19.18 -1.06 -6.50
N VAL A 27 18.18 -1.15 -7.39
CA VAL A 27 16.78 -1.26 -6.99
C VAL A 27 16.55 -2.54 -6.19
N LEU A 28 17.10 -3.69 -6.61
CA LEU A 28 16.96 -4.94 -5.85
C LEU A 28 17.55 -4.81 -4.45
N ALA A 29 18.78 -4.30 -4.33
CA ALA A 29 19.42 -4.04 -3.04
C ALA A 29 18.62 -3.02 -2.18
N TRP A 30 17.99 -2.04 -2.82
CA TRP A 30 17.13 -1.09 -2.12
C TRP A 30 15.88 -1.80 -1.57
N LEU A 31 15.20 -2.62 -2.36
CA LEU A 31 14.02 -3.37 -1.93
C LEU A 31 14.35 -4.35 -0.78
N GLU A 32 15.47 -5.07 -0.86
CA GLU A 32 15.98 -5.90 0.23
C GLU A 32 16.22 -5.08 1.51
N SER A 33 16.77 -3.87 1.38
CA SER A 33 16.97 -2.99 2.53
C SER A 33 15.65 -2.49 3.16
N LEU A 34 14.57 -2.40 2.39
CA LEU A 34 13.24 -2.08 2.92
C LEU A 34 12.67 -3.26 3.71
N GLU A 35 12.86 -4.48 3.22
CA GLU A 35 12.49 -5.71 3.94
C GLU A 35 13.25 -5.81 5.27
N ALA A 36 14.57 -5.59 5.24
CA ALA A 36 15.41 -5.56 6.45
C ALA A 36 15.00 -4.45 7.43
N ALA A 37 14.48 -3.32 6.93
CA ALA A 37 13.93 -2.24 7.76
C ALA A 37 12.51 -2.53 8.30
N GLY A 38 11.96 -3.72 8.05
CA GLY A 38 10.70 -4.18 8.61
C GLY A 38 9.45 -3.71 7.87
N TYR A 39 9.58 -3.23 6.62
CA TYR A 39 8.44 -2.97 5.75
C TYR A 39 7.72 -4.28 5.41
N SER A 40 6.40 -4.23 5.22
CA SER A 40 5.65 -5.43 4.81
C SER A 40 5.95 -5.81 3.35
N ALA A 41 5.86 -7.10 3.03
CA ALA A 41 6.04 -7.59 1.66
C ALA A 41 5.16 -6.83 0.64
N ARG A 42 3.92 -6.49 1.01
CA ARG A 42 3.03 -5.70 0.16
C ARG A 42 3.53 -4.26 -0.06
N SER A 43 4.13 -3.64 0.95
CA SER A 43 4.74 -2.32 0.81
C SER A 43 5.97 -2.36 -0.11
N VAL A 44 6.81 -3.37 0.04
CA VAL A 44 8.01 -3.57 -0.80
C VAL A 44 7.62 -3.82 -2.25
N GLU A 45 6.66 -4.69 -2.49
CA GLU A 45 6.13 -4.94 -3.83
C GLU A 45 5.51 -3.68 -4.44
N GLY A 46 4.77 -2.91 -3.63
CA GLY A 46 4.26 -1.60 -4.08
C GLY A 46 5.37 -0.60 -4.45
N TYR A 47 6.54 -0.64 -3.83
CA TYR A 47 7.70 0.15 -4.28
C TYR A 47 8.31 -0.42 -5.56
N ARG A 48 8.44 -1.75 -5.67
CA ARG A 48 8.92 -2.46 -6.86
C ARG A 48 8.11 -2.09 -8.10
N GLU A 49 6.78 -2.25 -8.04
CA GLU A 49 5.84 -1.93 -9.13
C GLU A 49 5.92 -0.47 -9.59
N ARG A 50 6.32 0.45 -8.69
CA ARG A 50 6.40 1.88 -8.97
C ARG A 50 7.75 2.33 -9.52
N VAL A 51 8.85 1.71 -9.06
CA VAL A 51 10.22 2.11 -9.44
C VAL A 51 10.71 1.37 -10.68
N LEU A 52 10.38 0.09 -10.85
CA LEU A 52 10.89 -0.70 -11.98
C LEU A 52 10.51 -0.14 -13.36
N PRO A 53 9.30 0.41 -13.59
CA PRO A 53 8.98 1.04 -14.86
C PRO A 53 9.92 2.19 -15.23
N PHE A 54 10.45 2.93 -14.26
CA PHE A 54 11.46 3.97 -14.51
C PHE A 54 12.79 3.36 -14.94
N VAL A 55 13.23 2.30 -14.26
CA VAL A 55 14.48 1.61 -14.58
C VAL A 55 14.42 1.00 -15.97
N THR A 56 13.35 0.29 -16.32
CA THR A 56 13.15 -0.27 -17.66
C THR A 56 13.16 0.85 -18.72
N TRP A 57 12.46 1.97 -18.47
CA TRP A 57 12.45 3.11 -19.39
C TRP A 57 13.85 3.73 -19.59
N CYS A 58 14.71 3.72 -18.57
CA CYS A 58 16.10 4.14 -18.66
C CYS A 58 16.95 3.15 -19.46
N GLU A 59 16.78 1.85 -19.22
CA GLU A 59 17.53 0.79 -19.91
C GLU A 59 17.28 0.79 -21.42
N GLU A 60 16.03 0.99 -21.85
CA GLU A 60 15.66 1.17 -23.26
C GLU A 60 16.39 2.35 -23.94
N ARG A 61 16.95 3.27 -23.15
CA ARG A 61 17.68 4.47 -23.60
C ARG A 61 19.18 4.39 -23.33
N GLY A 62 19.69 3.22 -22.93
CA GLY A 62 21.09 3.01 -22.58
C GLY A 62 21.53 3.68 -21.28
N LEU A 63 20.59 4.16 -20.45
CA LEU A 63 20.87 4.81 -19.18
C LEU A 63 20.91 3.78 -18.04
N LEU A 64 21.95 2.94 -18.07
CA LEU A 64 22.08 1.78 -17.18
C LEU A 64 22.53 2.13 -15.76
N TYR A 65 23.22 3.25 -15.56
CA TYR A 65 23.91 3.60 -14.32
C TYR A 65 23.31 4.84 -13.67
N ALA A 66 23.25 4.84 -12.33
CA ALA A 66 22.66 5.95 -11.57
C ALA A 66 23.31 7.33 -11.82
N PRO A 67 24.64 7.46 -11.99
CA PRO A 67 25.27 8.75 -12.29
C PRO A 67 24.86 9.37 -13.64
N GLN A 68 24.30 8.58 -14.57
CA GLN A 68 23.85 9.08 -15.87
C GLN A 68 22.51 9.83 -15.79
N ILE A 69 21.79 9.68 -14.68
CA ILE A 69 20.48 10.28 -14.53
C ILE A 69 20.64 11.74 -14.10
N SER A 70 20.09 12.63 -14.90
CA SER A 70 20.04 14.07 -14.65
C SER A 70 18.60 14.54 -14.41
N LEU A 71 18.42 15.80 -14.01
CA LEU A 71 17.08 16.39 -13.88
C LEU A 71 16.31 16.32 -15.21
N ALA A 72 16.97 16.61 -16.34
CA ALA A 72 16.36 16.56 -17.66
C ALA A 72 15.84 15.15 -18.03
N VAL A 73 16.53 14.10 -17.58
CA VAL A 73 16.08 12.72 -17.76
C VAL A 73 14.83 12.43 -16.92
N LEU A 74 14.79 12.90 -15.68
CA LEU A 74 13.63 12.74 -14.81
C LEU A 74 12.40 13.52 -15.34
N GLU A 75 12.61 14.72 -15.88
CA GLU A 75 11.56 15.51 -16.55
C GLU A 75 11.08 14.84 -17.84
N ALA A 76 11.98 14.22 -18.60
CA ALA A 76 11.61 13.40 -19.75
C ALA A 76 10.77 12.18 -19.33
N TYR A 77 11.11 11.52 -18.22
CA TYR A 77 10.30 10.45 -17.65
C TYR A 77 8.93 10.95 -17.17
N GLN A 78 8.87 12.12 -16.53
CA GLN A 78 7.60 12.75 -16.14
C GLN A 78 6.71 13.02 -17.35
N ARG A 79 7.27 13.53 -18.46
CA ARG A 79 6.53 13.69 -19.74
C ARG A 79 6.07 12.35 -20.30
N HIS A 80 6.93 11.33 -20.26
CA HIS A 80 6.57 9.97 -20.65
C HIS A 80 5.40 9.42 -19.82
N LEU A 81 5.36 9.64 -18.51
CA LEU A 81 4.25 9.21 -17.66
C LEU A 81 2.90 9.89 -18.01
N ARG A 82 2.93 11.11 -18.54
CA ARG A 82 1.72 11.81 -19.02
C ARG A 82 1.20 11.22 -20.33
N SER A 83 2.08 10.80 -21.23
CA SER A 83 1.70 10.16 -22.48
C SER A 83 1.51 8.65 -22.36
N TYR A 84 1.99 8.03 -21.27
CA TYR A 84 1.86 6.60 -21.02
C TYR A 84 0.40 6.14 -21.05
N ARG A 85 0.17 5.04 -21.75
CA ARG A 85 -1.11 4.34 -21.80
C ARG A 85 -0.94 2.99 -21.12
N LYS A 86 -1.85 2.69 -20.21
CA LYS A 86 -2.00 1.37 -19.62
C LYS A 86 -2.52 0.39 -20.68
N ALA A 87 -2.50 -0.90 -20.35
CA ALA A 87 -3.02 -1.95 -21.23
C ALA A 87 -4.51 -1.78 -21.61
N ASP A 88 -5.27 -1.07 -20.77
CA ASP A 88 -6.68 -0.73 -21.00
C ASP A 88 -6.87 0.51 -21.90
N GLY A 89 -5.79 1.05 -22.50
CA GLY A 89 -5.81 2.24 -23.35
C GLY A 89 -5.94 3.56 -22.58
N ASN A 90 -6.17 3.53 -21.26
CA ASN A 90 -6.32 4.73 -20.45
C ASN A 90 -4.97 5.32 -20.04
N THR A 91 -4.96 6.63 -19.80
CA THR A 91 -3.79 7.32 -19.25
C THR A 91 -3.54 6.93 -17.80
N LEU A 92 -2.32 7.12 -17.32
CA LEU A 92 -2.03 6.98 -15.90
C LEU A 92 -2.61 8.19 -15.14
N ALA A 93 -3.48 7.94 -14.17
CA ALA A 93 -4.03 8.99 -13.31
C ALA A 93 -2.92 9.79 -12.60
N VAL A 94 -3.18 11.06 -12.28
CA VAL A 94 -2.20 11.98 -11.66
C VAL A 94 -1.60 11.40 -10.38
N GLY A 95 -2.41 10.83 -9.48
CA GLY A 95 -1.92 10.14 -8.28
C GLY A 95 -1.05 8.91 -8.59
N GLY A 96 -1.33 8.20 -9.68
CA GLY A 96 -0.48 7.11 -10.19
C GLY A 96 0.89 7.62 -10.63
N GLN A 97 0.92 8.74 -11.37
CA GLN A 97 2.16 9.40 -11.78
C GLN A 97 2.96 9.88 -10.55
N LEU A 98 2.29 10.54 -9.59
CA LEU A 98 2.89 10.99 -8.34
C LEU A 98 3.53 9.84 -7.56
N ASN A 99 2.82 8.71 -7.44
CA ASN A 99 3.31 7.53 -6.73
C ASN A 99 4.58 6.94 -7.38
N ARG A 100 4.62 6.87 -8.73
CA ARG A 100 5.82 6.41 -9.46
C ARG A 100 7.00 7.36 -9.25
N LEU A 101 6.79 8.66 -9.45
CA LEU A 101 7.85 9.67 -9.27
C LEU A 101 8.35 9.74 -7.82
N SER A 102 7.46 9.56 -6.84
CA SER A 102 7.82 9.51 -5.41
C SER A 102 8.66 8.28 -5.07
N ALA A 103 8.38 7.13 -5.70
CA ALA A 103 9.20 5.93 -5.54
C ALA A 103 10.61 6.14 -6.11
N VAL A 104 10.73 6.75 -7.30
CA VAL A 104 12.03 7.13 -7.89
C VAL A 104 12.78 8.09 -6.95
N LYS A 105 12.10 9.11 -6.42
CA LYS A 105 12.72 10.04 -5.46
C LYS A 105 13.25 9.34 -4.20
N ASN A 106 12.49 8.40 -3.64
CA ASN A 106 12.92 7.62 -2.48
C ASN A 106 14.10 6.68 -2.79
N PHE A 107 14.11 6.06 -3.97
CA PHE A 107 15.22 5.26 -4.45
C PHE A 107 16.52 6.09 -4.57
N TYR A 108 16.44 7.26 -5.22
CA TYR A 108 17.61 8.14 -5.36
C TYR A 108 18.10 8.72 -4.04
N ARG A 109 17.21 8.98 -3.07
CA ARG A 109 17.60 9.30 -1.69
C ARG A 109 18.39 8.16 -1.04
N TRP A 110 17.98 6.92 -1.27
CA TRP A 110 18.68 5.76 -0.74
C TRP A 110 20.08 5.59 -1.35
N LEU A 111 20.23 5.83 -2.66
CA LEU A 111 21.53 5.85 -3.33
C LEU A 111 22.46 6.92 -2.76
N LEU A 112 21.93 8.14 -2.56
CA LEU A 112 22.68 9.25 -2.00
C LEU A 112 23.16 8.93 -0.57
N LYS A 113 22.30 8.36 0.28
CA LYS A 113 22.66 7.95 1.65
C LYS A 113 23.75 6.88 1.70
N ARG A 114 23.94 6.11 0.62
CA ARG A 114 24.97 5.06 0.49
C ARG A 114 26.18 5.51 -0.31
N HIS A 115 26.27 6.80 -0.64
CA HIS A 115 27.36 7.36 -1.44
C HIS A 115 27.54 6.70 -2.82
N VAL A 116 26.49 6.05 -3.35
CA VAL A 116 26.49 5.52 -4.72
C VAL A 116 26.45 6.66 -5.74
N ILE A 117 25.76 7.73 -5.39
CA ILE A 117 25.75 9.00 -6.11
C ILE A 117 26.15 10.11 -5.13
N LEU A 118 26.85 11.13 -5.64
CA LEU A 118 27.28 12.28 -4.83
C LEU A 118 26.19 13.35 -4.70
N TYR A 119 25.23 13.33 -5.62
CA TYR A 119 24.15 14.29 -5.73
C TYR A 119 22.90 13.61 -6.29
N SER A 120 21.71 14.00 -5.82
CA SER A 120 20.42 13.41 -6.24
C SER A 120 19.62 14.40 -7.11
N PRO A 121 19.52 14.20 -8.43
CA PRO A 121 18.71 15.05 -9.31
C PRO A 121 17.21 14.99 -8.98
N ALA A 122 16.76 13.91 -8.35
CA ALA A 122 15.37 13.70 -7.98
C ALA A 122 14.88 14.65 -6.88
N GLU A 123 15.78 15.31 -6.14
CA GLU A 123 15.38 16.35 -5.19
C GLU A 123 14.88 17.62 -5.87
N MET A 124 15.42 17.97 -7.06
CA MET A 124 15.01 19.14 -7.84
C MET A 124 13.74 18.91 -8.65
N LEU A 125 13.31 17.65 -8.82
CA LEU A 125 12.14 17.34 -9.63
C LEU A 125 10.86 17.89 -8.97
N THR A 126 10.17 18.76 -9.72
CA THR A 126 8.85 19.24 -9.31
C THR A 126 7.78 18.19 -9.62
N LEU A 127 7.18 17.64 -8.57
CA LEU A 127 6.14 16.64 -8.68
C LEU A 127 4.82 17.26 -9.17
N PRO A 128 4.00 16.49 -9.93
CA PRO A 128 2.67 16.96 -10.33
C PRO A 128 1.83 17.23 -9.08
N LYS A 129 1.03 18.30 -9.10
CA LYS A 129 0.07 18.57 -8.03
C LYS A 129 -1.14 17.67 -8.21
N GLU A 130 -1.40 16.82 -7.23
CA GLU A 130 -2.67 16.11 -7.14
C GLU A 130 -3.67 17.01 -6.41
N GLU A 131 -4.81 17.30 -7.05
CA GLU A 131 -5.93 17.93 -6.37
C GLU A 131 -6.40 16.99 -5.26
N LYS A 132 -6.28 17.43 -4.01
CA LYS A 132 -6.89 16.72 -2.88
C LYS A 132 -8.39 16.87 -2.97
N ARG A 133 -9.05 15.95 -3.67
CA ARG A 133 -10.50 15.85 -3.67
C ARG A 133 -10.93 15.11 -2.42
N LEU A 134 -11.94 15.64 -1.72
CA LEU A 134 -12.68 14.83 -0.76
C LEU A 134 -13.30 13.65 -1.54
N PRO A 135 -13.52 12.50 -0.91
CA PRO A 135 -14.31 11.43 -1.52
C PRO A 135 -15.60 12.04 -2.09
N ALA A 136 -15.83 11.81 -3.39
CA ALA A 136 -16.84 12.56 -4.15
C ALA A 136 -18.28 12.37 -3.63
N GLN A 137 -18.52 11.32 -2.84
CA GLN A 137 -19.83 11.01 -2.28
C GLN A 137 -19.65 10.37 -0.91
N VAL A 138 -20.18 11.03 0.11
CA VAL A 138 -20.44 10.43 1.42
C VAL A 138 -21.90 10.01 1.38
N PHE A 139 -22.17 8.72 1.58
CA PHE A 139 -23.54 8.23 1.64
C PHE A 139 -24.28 8.87 2.81
N SER A 140 -25.52 9.26 2.59
CA SER A 140 -26.47 9.52 3.66
C SER A 140 -26.70 8.25 4.47
N GLU A 141 -27.24 8.41 5.68
CA GLU A 141 -27.63 7.28 6.51
C GLU A 141 -28.67 6.39 5.80
N GLN A 142 -29.59 7.01 5.06
CA GLN A 142 -30.63 6.29 4.31
C GLN A 142 -30.05 5.46 3.17
N GLU A 143 -29.16 6.03 2.35
CA GLU A 143 -28.49 5.29 1.28
C GLU A 143 -27.65 4.16 1.85
N THR A 144 -26.96 4.39 2.99
CA THR A 144 -26.19 3.34 3.65
C THR A 144 -27.08 2.20 4.12
N ARG A 145 -28.23 2.50 4.74
CA ARG A 145 -29.22 1.48 5.13
C ARG A 145 -29.77 0.72 3.93
N GLN A 146 -29.98 1.38 2.79
CA GLN A 146 -30.41 0.73 1.54
C GLN A 146 -29.33 -0.23 1.01
N VAL A 147 -28.06 0.21 0.95
CA VAL A 147 -26.94 -0.63 0.51
C VAL A 147 -26.82 -1.85 1.41
N LEU A 148 -26.82 -1.64 2.72
CA LEU A 148 -26.78 -2.74 3.69
C LEU A 148 -27.99 -3.67 3.49
N GLY A 149 -29.19 -3.11 3.30
CA GLY A 149 -30.46 -3.83 3.12
C GLY A 149 -30.58 -4.61 1.82
N SER A 150 -29.79 -4.26 0.80
CA SER A 150 -29.78 -4.95 -0.49
C SER A 150 -29.16 -6.35 -0.45
N LEU A 151 -28.46 -6.70 0.63
CA LEU A 151 -27.80 -7.99 0.78
C LEU A 151 -28.80 -9.08 1.14
N ASP A 152 -28.79 -10.16 0.36
CA ASP A 152 -29.63 -11.35 0.58
C ASP A 152 -29.18 -12.13 1.83
N THR A 153 -29.78 -11.83 2.98
CA THR A 153 -29.44 -12.46 4.27
C THR A 153 -29.94 -13.88 4.42
N GLU A 154 -30.74 -14.40 3.48
CA GLU A 154 -31.16 -15.80 3.47
C GLU A 154 -30.04 -16.70 2.95
N LYS A 155 -29.09 -16.14 2.17
CA LYS A 155 -27.89 -16.85 1.73
C LYS A 155 -26.76 -16.72 2.76
N PRO A 156 -26.00 -17.80 3.05
CA PRO A 156 -24.87 -17.77 3.98
C PRO A 156 -23.87 -16.64 3.71
N LEU A 157 -23.48 -16.44 2.45
CA LEU A 157 -22.54 -15.39 2.07
C LEU A 157 -23.14 -13.98 2.16
N GLY A 158 -24.44 -13.82 1.92
CA GLY A 158 -25.09 -12.51 2.02
C GLY A 158 -25.22 -12.07 3.47
N LEU A 159 -25.56 -12.98 4.39
CA LEU A 159 -25.57 -12.71 5.83
C LEU A 159 -24.16 -12.38 6.35
N ARG A 160 -23.14 -13.15 5.93
CA ARG A 160 -21.73 -12.82 6.25
C ARG A 160 -21.37 -11.42 5.76
N ASN A 161 -21.68 -11.10 4.50
CA ASN A 161 -21.35 -9.80 3.92
C ASN A 161 -22.09 -8.66 4.64
N ARG A 162 -23.33 -8.89 5.09
CA ARG A 162 -24.08 -7.92 5.90
C ARG A 162 -23.35 -7.63 7.21
N ALA A 163 -22.94 -8.67 7.93
CA ALA A 163 -22.18 -8.50 9.17
C ALA A 163 -20.83 -7.77 8.95
N ILE A 164 -20.12 -8.07 7.86
CA ILE A 164 -18.87 -7.36 7.50
C ILE A 164 -19.12 -5.87 7.29
N LEU A 165 -20.14 -5.51 6.49
CA LEU A 165 -20.43 -4.11 6.19
C LEU A 165 -20.92 -3.34 7.41
N GLU A 166 -21.68 -3.98 8.31
CA GLU A 166 -22.13 -3.38 9.57
C GLU A 166 -20.95 -3.07 10.49
N VAL A 167 -19.97 -3.98 10.61
CA VAL A 167 -18.73 -3.72 11.35
C VAL A 167 -17.94 -2.57 10.71
N LEU A 168 -17.81 -2.56 9.38
CA LEU A 168 -17.12 -1.47 8.67
C LEU A 168 -17.79 -0.12 8.92
N TRP A 169 -19.12 -0.07 8.79
CA TRP A 169 -19.89 1.16 8.98
C TRP A 169 -19.82 1.64 10.43
N SER A 170 -19.95 0.73 11.39
CA SER A 170 -19.95 1.07 12.81
C SER A 170 -18.59 1.53 13.34
N THR A 171 -17.49 0.98 12.83
CA THR A 171 -16.16 1.14 13.44
C THR A 171 -15.21 2.01 12.61
N GLY A 172 -15.48 2.18 11.30
CA GLY A 172 -14.60 2.90 10.38
C GLY A 172 -13.22 2.27 10.20
N ILE A 173 -13.02 1.01 10.62
CA ILE A 173 -11.74 0.32 10.45
C ILE A 173 -11.55 -0.09 8.99
N ARG A 174 -10.31 -0.32 8.58
CA ARG A 174 -9.99 -0.58 7.16
C ARG A 174 -10.43 -1.98 6.76
N ARG A 175 -10.71 -2.16 5.46
CA ARG A 175 -11.05 -3.48 4.88
C ARG A 175 -10.11 -4.60 5.31
N MET A 176 -8.80 -4.37 5.26
CA MET A 176 -7.81 -5.38 5.68
C MET A 176 -7.79 -5.59 7.20
N GLU A 177 -8.17 -4.59 8.00
CA GLU A 177 -8.28 -4.75 9.46
C GLU A 177 -9.49 -5.64 9.78
N VAL A 178 -10.64 -5.45 9.12
CA VAL A 178 -11.81 -6.34 9.25
C VAL A 178 -11.52 -7.77 8.79
N ALA A 179 -10.84 -7.93 7.66
CA ALA A 179 -10.52 -9.23 7.10
C ALA A 179 -9.65 -10.08 8.04
N ASN A 180 -8.77 -9.44 8.80
CA ASN A 180 -7.84 -10.09 9.74
C ASN A 180 -8.35 -10.15 11.18
N LEU A 181 -9.60 -9.73 11.47
CA LEU A 181 -10.15 -9.85 12.82
C LEU A 181 -10.22 -11.32 13.23
N MET A 182 -9.79 -11.63 14.44
CA MET A 182 -9.99 -12.93 15.07
C MET A 182 -11.28 -12.95 15.89
N LEU A 183 -11.80 -14.14 16.18
CA LEU A 183 -12.96 -14.30 17.07
C LEU A 183 -12.74 -13.62 18.44
N CYS A 184 -11.52 -13.72 18.98
CA CYS A 184 -11.15 -13.15 20.28
C CYS A 184 -10.95 -11.63 20.26
N ASP A 185 -11.02 -10.99 19.09
CA ASP A 185 -10.88 -9.54 18.98
C ASP A 185 -12.19 -8.80 19.23
N VAL A 186 -13.34 -9.49 19.25
CA VAL A 186 -14.64 -8.88 19.51
C VAL A 186 -15.06 -9.14 20.95
N ASP A 187 -15.22 -8.08 21.71
CA ASP A 187 -15.79 -8.10 23.05
C ASP A 187 -17.25 -7.65 22.98
N PHE A 188 -18.16 -8.61 22.95
CA PHE A 188 -19.61 -8.37 22.86
C PHE A 188 -20.17 -7.72 24.12
N THR A 189 -19.57 -7.96 25.28
CA THR A 189 -20.02 -7.40 26.56
C THR A 189 -19.66 -5.92 26.65
N ARG A 190 -18.43 -5.56 26.27
CA ARG A 190 -17.96 -4.17 26.30
C ARG A 190 -18.28 -3.39 25.04
N GLY A 191 -18.74 -4.06 23.98
CA GLY A 191 -19.05 -3.44 22.70
C GLY A 191 -17.83 -2.84 22.02
N VAL A 192 -16.71 -3.57 22.01
CA VAL A 192 -15.45 -3.11 21.41
C VAL A 192 -14.81 -4.16 20.52
N VAL A 193 -14.00 -3.69 19.57
CA VAL A 193 -13.14 -4.52 18.72
C VAL A 193 -11.67 -4.14 18.91
N ASN A 194 -10.82 -5.12 19.14
CA ASN A 194 -9.38 -4.99 19.24
C ASN A 194 -8.75 -5.10 17.85
N VAL A 195 -8.37 -3.97 17.26
CA VAL A 195 -7.67 -3.96 15.97
C VAL A 195 -6.19 -4.19 16.20
N ARG A 196 -5.71 -5.38 15.85
CA ARG A 196 -4.29 -5.75 15.94
C ARG A 196 -3.52 -5.32 14.70
N GLN A 197 -2.27 -4.90 14.90
CA GLN A 197 -1.31 -4.56 13.85
C GLN A 197 -1.91 -3.66 12.76
N GLY A 198 -2.65 -2.63 13.16
CA GLY A 198 -3.21 -1.65 12.24
C GLY A 198 -2.13 -0.88 11.48
N LYS A 199 -2.52 0.14 10.70
CA LYS A 199 -1.54 0.96 9.94
C LYS A 199 -0.38 1.43 10.83
N GLY A 200 0.84 1.07 10.46
CA GLY A 200 2.04 1.37 11.26
C GLY A 200 2.34 0.37 12.38
N LYS A 201 1.74 -0.83 12.34
CA LYS A 201 1.86 -1.89 13.36
C LYS A 201 1.40 -1.43 14.75
N LYS A 202 0.33 -0.62 14.80
CA LYS A 202 -0.23 -0.10 16.05
C LYS A 202 -1.55 -0.78 16.39
N ASP A 203 -1.65 -1.26 17.61
CA ASP A 203 -2.87 -1.84 18.16
C ASP A 203 -3.78 -0.72 18.70
N ARG A 204 -5.09 -0.93 18.61
CA ARG A 204 -6.08 -0.01 19.19
C ARG A 204 -7.41 -0.72 19.47
N VAL A 205 -8.14 -0.19 20.44
CA VAL A 205 -9.52 -0.60 20.72
C VAL A 205 -10.47 0.38 20.05
N VAL A 206 -11.49 -0.13 19.35
CA VAL A 206 -12.48 0.68 18.65
C VAL A 206 -13.88 0.29 19.13
N PRO A 207 -14.76 1.25 19.51
CA PRO A 207 -16.13 0.93 19.85
C PRO A 207 -16.89 0.38 18.64
N VAL A 208 -17.77 -0.58 18.89
CA VAL A 208 -18.68 -1.16 17.88
C VAL A 208 -20.12 -1.06 18.39
N GLY A 209 -21.02 -0.64 17.51
CA GLY A 209 -22.42 -0.42 17.80
C GLY A 209 -23.19 -1.72 17.92
N HIS A 210 -24.29 -1.68 18.70
CA HIS A 210 -25.13 -2.83 18.99
C HIS A 210 -25.66 -3.52 17.73
N VAL A 211 -26.11 -2.77 16.71
CA VAL A 211 -26.61 -3.32 15.44
C VAL A 211 -25.55 -4.19 14.76
N ALA A 212 -24.29 -3.75 14.75
CA ALA A 212 -23.21 -4.54 14.16
C ALA A 212 -22.95 -5.82 14.96
N LEU A 213 -22.98 -5.75 16.29
CA LEU A 213 -22.84 -6.93 17.16
C LEU A 213 -23.97 -7.93 16.97
N GLU A 214 -25.21 -7.49 16.76
CA GLU A 214 -26.35 -8.36 16.46
C GLU A 214 -26.15 -9.13 15.15
N TRP A 215 -25.72 -8.44 14.09
CA TRP A 215 -25.42 -9.09 12.81
C TRP A 215 -24.24 -10.05 12.91
N VAL A 216 -23.20 -9.68 13.66
CA VAL A 216 -22.07 -10.58 13.92
C VAL A 216 -22.53 -11.80 14.72
N THR A 217 -23.37 -11.63 15.74
CA THR A 217 -23.92 -12.73 16.55
C THR A 217 -24.75 -13.67 15.67
N ARG A 218 -25.62 -13.13 14.81
CA ARG A 218 -26.40 -13.92 13.85
C ARG A 218 -25.50 -14.71 12.90
N TYR A 219 -24.43 -14.08 12.40
CA TYR A 219 -23.44 -14.72 11.55
C TYR A 219 -22.69 -15.86 12.26
N LEU A 220 -22.25 -15.63 13.50
CA LEU A 220 -21.55 -16.62 14.32
C LEU A 220 -22.42 -17.82 14.67
N ARG A 221 -23.73 -17.62 14.83
CA ARG A 221 -24.68 -18.68 15.14
C ARG A 221 -25.10 -19.46 13.90
N ASP A 222 -25.50 -18.76 12.84
CA ASP A 222 -26.28 -19.37 11.75
C ASP A 222 -25.40 -19.80 10.55
N VAL A 223 -24.25 -19.15 10.34
CA VAL A 223 -23.46 -19.28 9.12
C VAL A 223 -22.04 -19.78 9.38
N ARG A 224 -21.29 -19.13 10.25
CA ARG A 224 -19.86 -19.44 10.46
C ARG A 224 -19.60 -20.91 10.78
N PRO A 225 -20.38 -21.61 11.64
CA PRO A 225 -20.14 -23.02 11.95
C PRO A 225 -20.25 -23.92 10.72
N ARG A 226 -21.13 -23.58 9.77
CA ARG A 226 -21.29 -24.33 8.51
C ARG A 226 -20.09 -24.13 7.59
N LEU A 227 -19.54 -22.91 7.54
CA LEU A 227 -18.38 -22.58 6.71
C LEU A 227 -17.05 -23.11 7.29
N ALA A 228 -16.96 -23.18 8.63
CA ALA A 228 -15.77 -23.64 9.34
C ALA A 228 -15.71 -25.18 9.51
N TYR A 229 -16.73 -25.92 9.05
CA TYR A 229 -16.90 -27.36 9.34
C TYR A 229 -15.65 -28.21 9.04
N ARG A 230 -14.94 -27.94 7.94
CA ARG A 230 -13.74 -28.70 7.55
C ARG A 230 -12.44 -28.09 8.06
N PHE A 231 -12.43 -26.79 8.29
CA PHE A 231 -11.23 -26.03 8.66
C PHE A 231 -11.66 -24.73 9.32
N ASP A 232 -11.14 -24.46 10.52
CA ASP A 232 -11.37 -23.21 11.23
C ASP A 232 -10.06 -22.43 11.35
N SER A 233 -9.99 -21.27 10.68
CA SER A 233 -8.84 -20.38 10.72
C SER A 233 -8.77 -19.49 11.96
N GLY A 234 -9.78 -19.53 12.85
CA GLY A 234 -9.92 -18.63 14.00
C GLY A 234 -10.32 -17.20 13.64
N HIS A 235 -10.38 -16.86 12.34
CA HIS A 235 -10.79 -15.54 11.89
C HIS A 235 -12.28 -15.32 12.15
N LEU A 236 -12.65 -14.10 12.53
CA LEU A 236 -14.04 -13.72 12.70
C LEU A 236 -14.82 -14.00 11.42
N PHE A 237 -14.37 -13.45 10.30
CA PHE A 237 -14.99 -13.65 9.00
C PHE A 237 -14.18 -14.61 8.13
N ILE A 238 -14.85 -15.58 7.52
CA ILE A 238 -14.23 -16.63 6.71
C ILE A 238 -14.83 -16.76 5.31
N THR A 239 -14.02 -17.26 4.38
CA THR A 239 -14.41 -17.69 3.03
C THR A 239 -15.31 -18.92 3.09
N TRP A 240 -15.88 -19.31 1.94
CA TRP A 240 -16.70 -20.53 1.84
C TRP A 240 -15.91 -21.82 2.14
N HIS A 241 -14.58 -21.75 2.14
CA HIS A 241 -13.66 -22.84 2.45
C HIS A 241 -13.16 -22.86 3.90
N GLY A 242 -13.62 -21.96 4.77
CA GLY A 242 -13.14 -21.87 6.16
C GLY A 242 -11.82 -21.12 6.36
N LYS A 243 -11.20 -20.59 5.29
CA LYS A 243 -10.02 -19.71 5.39
C LYS A 243 -10.43 -18.29 5.80
N GLY A 244 -9.53 -17.55 6.47
CA GLY A 244 -9.70 -16.11 6.70
C GLY A 244 -9.88 -15.34 5.39
N LEU A 245 -10.54 -14.17 5.48
CA LEU A 245 -10.80 -13.30 4.32
C LEU A 245 -9.55 -12.65 3.74
#